data_AF-A0A024P8P0-F1
#
_entry.id   AF-A0A024P8P0-F1
#
_cell.length_a   1.000
_cell.length_b   1.000
_cell.length_c   1.000
_cell.angle_alpha   90.00
_cell.angle_beta   90.00
_cell.angle_gamma   90.00
#
_symmetry.space_group_name_H-M   'P 1'
#
loop_
_entity.id
_entity.type
_entity.pdbx_description
1 polymer ?
#
loop_
_entity_poly.entity_id
_entity_poly.type
_entity_poly.pdbx_seq_one_letter_code
_entity_poly.pdbx_strand_id
1 'polypeptide(L)' 'MEQIEDQLALETDLVSPSVYENRLTECASCTSLHDKTTCMHCGCFVQFRAKLSYKHCPHPEGSRWEEGDGL' A
#
# COMPACT_ATOMS: atom_id res chain seq x y z
N MET A 1 2.43 5.90 -14.44
CA MET A 1 2.36 6.35 -13.03
C MET A 1 1.39 7.50 -12.85
N GLU A 2 1.21 8.37 -13.86
CA GLU A 2 0.22 9.46 -13.92
C GLU A 2 -1.18 9.06 -13.39
N GLN A 3 -1.70 7.89 -13.78
CA GLN A 3 -3.03 7.44 -13.35
C GLN A 3 -3.18 7.12 -11.85
N ILE A 4 -2.10 6.79 -11.14
CA ILE A 4 -2.17 6.55 -9.69
C ILE A 4 -2.25 7.88 -8.94
N GLU A 5 -1.52 8.89 -9.43
CA GLU A 5 -1.50 10.21 -8.82
C GLU A 5 -2.86 10.90 -8.96
N ASP A 6 -3.49 10.80 -10.13
CA ASP A 6 -4.85 11.29 -10.36
C ASP A 6 -5.89 10.63 -9.45
N GLN A 7 -5.76 9.30 -9.21
CA GLN A 7 -6.64 8.59 -8.29
C GLN A 7 -6.42 9.00 -6.84
N LEU A 8 -5.16 9.17 -6.43
CA LEU A 8 -4.83 9.61 -5.07
C LEU A 8 -5.26 11.06 -4.80
N ALA A 9 -5.35 11.91 -5.83
CA ALA A 9 -5.84 13.27 -5.68
C ALA A 9 -7.32 13.36 -5.26
N LEU A 10 -8.08 12.27 -5.42
CA LEU A 10 -9.47 12.16 -4.98
C LEU A 10 -9.63 11.61 -3.56
N GLU A 11 -8.55 11.13 -2.94
CA GLU A 11 -8.57 10.53 -1.61
C GLU A 11 -8.26 11.57 -0.54
N THR A 12 -9.03 11.56 0.54
CA THR A 12 -8.88 12.52 1.64
C THR A 12 -8.04 11.99 2.80
N ASP A 13 -7.80 10.68 2.84
CA ASP A 13 -7.21 10.00 3.98
C ASP A 13 -6.00 9.17 3.55
N LEU A 14 -4.86 9.87 3.53
CA LEU A 14 -3.58 9.36 3.07
C LEU A 14 -2.59 9.31 4.21
N VAL A 15 -1.78 8.25 4.22
CA VAL A 15 -0.70 8.14 5.21
C VAL A 15 0.43 9.12 4.94
N SER A 16 1.17 9.42 6.01
CA SER A 16 2.41 10.20 5.95
C SER A 16 3.43 9.57 4.98
N PRO A 17 4.36 10.36 4.42
CA PRO A 17 5.40 9.84 3.53
C PRO A 17 6.23 8.69 4.14
N SER A 18 6.57 8.79 5.43
CA SER A 18 7.34 7.76 6.14
C SER A 18 6.57 6.44 6.27
N VAL A 19 5.28 6.50 6.61
CA VAL A 19 4.43 5.29 6.66
C VAL A 19 4.29 4.68 5.27
N TYR A 20 4.13 5.51 4.23
CA TYR A 20 4.07 5.01 2.85
C TYR A 20 5.34 4.29 2.42
N GLU A 21 6.51 4.89 2.68
CA GLU A 21 7.81 4.28 2.37
C GLU A 21 8.02 2.96 3.12
N ASN A 22 7.63 2.91 4.40
CA ASN A 22 7.67 1.68 5.18
C ASN A 22 6.79 0.58 4.56
N ARG A 23 5.53 0.91 4.23
CA ARG A 23 4.59 -0.02 3.59
C ARG A 23 5.11 -0.53 2.24
N LEU A 24 5.72 0.32 1.43
CA LEU A 24 6.35 -0.09 0.17
C LEU A 24 7.55 -1.01 0.38
N THR A 25 8.37 -0.74 1.40
CA THR A 25 9.52 -1.58 1.76
C THR A 25 9.07 -2.99 2.15
N GLU A 26 8.01 -3.10 2.95
CA GLU A 26 7.40 -4.39 3.32
C GLU A 26 6.81 -5.13 2.12
N CYS A 27 6.23 -4.41 1.16
CA CYS A 27 5.73 -5.00 -0.07
C CYS A 27 6.85 -5.45 -1.01
N ALA A 28 7.95 -4.70 -1.08
CA ALA A 28 9.09 -5.01 -1.96
C ALA A 28 9.78 -6.33 -1.60
N SER A 29 9.70 -6.77 -0.34
CA SER A 29 10.20 -8.07 0.14
C SER A 29 9.15 -9.19 0.07
N CYS A 30 7.93 -8.90 -0.39
CA CYS A 30 6.83 -9.85 -0.44
C CYS A 30 6.92 -10.74 -1.68
N THR A 31 6.91 -12.07 -1.47
CA THR A 31 6.86 -13.07 -2.55
C THR A 31 5.59 -12.95 -3.40
N SER A 32 4.52 -12.38 -2.84
CA SER A 32 3.26 -12.13 -3.53
C SER A 32 3.23 -10.83 -4.33
N LEU A 33 4.35 -10.11 -4.47
CA LEU A 33 4.44 -8.92 -5.30
C LEU A 33 4.75 -9.30 -6.76
N HIS A 34 3.77 -9.12 -7.63
CA HIS A 34 3.91 -9.34 -9.06
C HIS A 34 4.41 -8.09 -9.79
N ASP A 35 5.36 -8.26 -10.72
CA ASP A 35 5.94 -7.20 -11.54
C ASP A 35 6.34 -5.94 -10.76
N LYS A 36 6.78 -6.12 -9.51
CA LYS A 36 7.19 -5.06 -8.56
C LYS A 36 6.11 -4.03 -8.23
N THR A 37 4.87 -4.22 -8.67
CA THR A 37 3.83 -3.18 -8.62
C THR A 37 2.48 -3.68 -8.13
N THR A 38 2.15 -4.96 -8.33
CA THR A 38 0.79 -5.47 -8.12
C THR A 38 0.77 -6.57 -7.06
N CYS A 39 -0.11 -6.45 -6.08
CA CYS A 39 -0.26 -7.48 -5.05
C CYS A 39 -1.11 -8.65 -5.58
N MET A 40 -0.59 -9.88 -5.55
CA MET A 40 -1.33 -11.07 -6.01
C MET A 40 -2.52 -11.46 -5.12
N HIS A 41 -2.60 -10.95 -3.88
CA HIS A 41 -3.71 -11.28 -2.98
C HIS A 41 -4.94 -10.39 -3.19
N CYS A 42 -4.78 -9.12 -3.58
CA CYS A 42 -5.90 -8.20 -3.77
C CYS A 42 -6.02 -7.64 -5.20
N GLY A 43 -5.01 -7.83 -6.05
CA GLY A 43 -4.97 -7.27 -7.41
C GLY A 43 -4.73 -5.76 -7.50
N CYS A 44 -4.54 -5.06 -6.38
CA CYS A 44 -4.28 -3.62 -6.40
C CYS A 44 -2.81 -3.30 -6.68
N PHE A 45 -2.57 -2.13 -7.28
CA PHE A 45 -1.25 -1.51 -7.27
C PHE A 45 -0.83 -1.17 -5.84
N VAL A 46 0.35 -1.63 -5.42
CA VAL A 46 0.85 -1.42 -4.06
C VAL A 46 1.14 0.06 -3.78
N GLN A 47 1.53 0.83 -4.80
CA GLN A 47 1.73 2.28 -4.71
C GLN A 47 0.44 3.03 -4.35
N PHE A 48 -0.70 2.59 -4.88
CA PHE A 48 -2.00 3.16 -4.53
C PHE A 48 -2.44 2.68 -3.14
N ARG A 49 -2.48 1.36 -2.92
CA ARG A 49 -2.99 0.77 -1.68
C ARG A 49 -2.20 1.21 -0.45
N ALA A 50 -0.87 1.26 -0.54
CA ALA A 50 -0.03 1.64 0.58
C ALA A 50 -0.23 3.10 1.01
N LYS A 51 -0.74 3.97 0.11
CA LYS A 51 -1.03 5.37 0.43
C LYS A 51 -2.31 5.58 1.22
N LEU A 52 -3.28 4.67 1.14
CA LEU A 52 -4.57 4.77 1.82
C LEU A 52 -4.42 4.39 3.30
N SER A 53 -4.72 5.30 4.23
CA SER A 53 -4.57 5.05 5.68
C SER A 53 -5.46 3.91 6.16
N TYR A 54 -6.71 3.86 5.68
CA TYR A 54 -7.74 2.86 5.98
C TYR A 54 -7.53 1.49 5.31
N LYS A 55 -6.38 1.26 4.65
CA LYS A 55 -6.06 -0.03 4.03
C LYS A 55 -4.89 -0.73 4.73
N HIS A 56 -5.08 -2.02 4.99
CA HIS A 56 -4.06 -2.92 5.50
C HIS A 56 -3.51 -3.83 4.39
N CYS A 57 -2.37 -4.49 4.64
CA CYS A 57 -1.85 -5.48 3.72
C CYS A 57 -2.80 -6.70 3.70
N PRO A 58 -3.23 -7.19 2.53
CA PRO A 58 -4.18 -8.30 2.39
C PRO A 58 -3.51 -9.67 2.49
N HIS A 59 -2.30 -9.75 3.06
CA HIS A 59 -1.54 -11.00 3.12
C HIS A 59 -2.26 -12.00 4.05
N PRO A 60 -2.34 -13.29 3.69
CA PRO A 60 -3.18 -14.27 4.38
C PRO A 60 -2.73 -14.56 5.82
N GLU A 61 -1.44 -14.39 6.11
CA GLU A 61 -0.87 -14.59 7.46
C GLU A 61 -0.98 -13.34 8.35
N GLY A 62 -1.71 -12.31 7.91
CA GLY A 62 -1.80 -11.02 8.58
C GLY A 62 -1.08 -9.91 7.82
N SER A 63 -1.35 -8.67 8.20
CA SER A 63 -0.77 -7.51 7.52
C SER A 63 0.75 -7.51 7.64
N ARG A 64 1.46 -7.36 6.51
CA ARG A 64 2.92 -7.23 6.49
C ARG A 64 3.42 -5.86 6.97
N TRP A 65 2.55 -4.88 7.05
CA TRP A 65 2.87 -3.57 7.60
C TRP A 65 1.99 -3.26 8.80
N GLU A 66 2.58 -2.64 9.80
CA GLU A 66 1.90 -2.18 11.02
C GLU A 66 0.86 -1.09 10.69
N GLU A 67 -0.17 -0.99 11.53
CA GLU A 67 -1.11 0.13 11.53
C GLU A 67 -0.43 1.39 12.09
N GLY A 68 0.40 2.03 11.27
CA GLY A 68 0.93 3.37 11.57
C GLY A 68 -0.18 4.42 11.45
N ASP A 69 -0.47 5.07 12.58
CA ASP A 69 -1.42 6.17 12.80
C ASP A 69 -2.92 5.80 12.87
N GLY A 70 -3.23 4.90 13.81
CA GLY A 70 -4.51 4.97 14.51
C GLY A 70 -4.47 6.12 15.53
N LEU A 71 -5.05 7.26 15.17
CA LEU A 71 -5.56 8.22 16.15
C LEU A 71 -6.91 7.73 16.67
#